data_AF-N6UP27-F1
#
_entry.id   AF-N6UP27-F1
#
_cell.length_a   1.000
_cell.length_b   1.000
_cell.length_c   1.000
_cell.angle_alpha   90.00
_cell.angle_beta   90.00
_cell.angle_gamma   90.00
#
_symmetry.space_group_name_H-M   'P 1'
#
loop_
_entity.id
_entity.type
_entity.pdbx_description
1 polymer ?
#
loop_
_entity_poly.entity_id
_entity_poly.type
_entity_poly.pdbx_seq_one_letter_code
_entity_poly.pdbx_strand_id
1 'polypeptide(L)' 'MMRAFSGHLPPEQLLTLWDIILAYDSLEVVPVLALAIVVFRKQNLMKVNTLANIEAVLADLSSIAVVPLLQMAFIKDN' A
#
# COMPACT_ATOMS: atom_id res chain seq x y z
N MET A 1 14.67 -10.08 -3.05
CA MET A 1 13.96 -10.77 -1.95
C MET A 1 12.66 -10.01 -1.72
N MET A 2 11.50 -10.69 -1.73
CA MET A 2 10.20 -10.05 -1.49
C MET A 2 10.07 -9.74 0.00
N ARG A 3 9.83 -8.47 0.35
CA ARG A 3 9.82 -7.99 1.74
C ARG A 3 8.43 -7.82 2.35
N ALA A 4 7.35 -7.99 1.57
CA ALA A 4 5.96 -7.77 2.01
C ALA A 4 5.80 -6.46 2.81
N PHE A 5 6.35 -5.36 2.27
CA PHE A 5 6.40 -4.02 2.89
C PHE A 5 7.28 -3.86 4.15
N SER A 6 8.01 -4.89 4.57
CA SER A 6 8.98 -4.75 5.68
C SER A 6 10.08 -3.76 5.33
N GLY A 7 10.35 -2.84 6.27
CA GLY A 7 11.28 -1.72 6.10
C GLY A 7 10.68 -0.50 5.40
N HIS A 8 9.42 -0.55 4.95
CA HIS A 8 8.71 0.58 4.36
C HIS A 8 7.56 1.09 5.22
N LEU A 9 6.81 0.17 5.85
CA LEU A 9 5.75 0.52 6.78
C LEU A 9 6.26 0.67 8.21
N PRO A 10 5.64 1.54 9.03
CA PRO A 10 5.83 1.53 10.48
C PRO A 10 5.54 0.14 11.06
N PRO A 11 6.23 -0.28 12.15
CA PRO A 11 6.06 -1.62 12.72
C PRO A 11 4.61 -2.02 13.01
N GLU A 12 3.82 -1.11 13.58
CA GLU A 12 2.40 -1.37 13.91
C GLU A 12 1.55 -1.64 12.66
N GLN A 13 1.78 -0.87 11.59
CA GLN A 13 1.09 -1.04 10.31
C GLN A 13 1.52 -2.34 9.61
N LEU A 14 2.81 -2.68 9.71
CA LEU A 14 3.34 -3.93 9.17
C LEU A 14 2.76 -5.15 9.87
N LEU A 15 2.70 -5.14 11.21
CA LEU A 15 2.07 -6.22 11.98
C LEU A 15 0.59 -6.37 11.61
N THR A 16 -0.12 -5.25 11.50
CA THR A 16 -1.52 -5.25 11.06
C THR A 16 -1.70 -5.88 9.68
N LEU A 17 -0.83 -5.57 8.72
CA LEU A 17 -0.86 -6.20 7.39
C LEU A 17 -0.67 -7.72 7.49
N TRP A 18 0.28 -8.17 8.31
CA TRP A 18 0.57 -9.59 8.48
C TRP A 18 -0.58 -10.34 9.17
N ASP A 19 -1.21 -9.73 10.16
CA ASP A 19 -2.41 -10.28 10.80
C ASP A 19 -3.55 -10.45 9.77
N ILE A 20 -3.74 -9.50 8.87
CA ILE A 20 -4.73 -9.60 7.79
C ILE A 20 -4.38 -10.68 6.77
N ILE A 21 -3.10 -10.82 6.39
CA ILE A 21 -2.64 -11.90 5.50
C ILE A 21 -2.94 -13.27 6.12
N LEU A 22 -2.66 -13.44 7.42
CA LEU A 22 -2.94 -14.67 8.16
C LEU A 22 -4.44 -14.93 8.27
N ALA A 23 -5.25 -13.90 8.54
CA ALA A 23 -6.70 -14.03 8.64
C ALA A 23 -7.38 -14.32 7.30
N TYR A 24 -6.86 -13.77 6.19
CA TYR A 24 -7.36 -14.00 4.83
C TYR A 24 -6.83 -15.30 4.22
N ASP A 25 -5.80 -15.92 4.81
CA ASP A 25 -5.13 -17.14 4.34
C ASP A 25 -4.61 -17.05 2.89
N SER A 26 -4.17 -15.85 2.47
CA SER A 26 -3.62 -15.64 1.13
C SER A 26 -2.70 -14.41 1.06
N LEU A 27 -1.64 -14.52 0.25
CA LEU A 27 -0.71 -13.43 -0.03
C LEU A 27 -1.26 -12.38 -1.00
N GLU A 28 -2.45 -12.56 -1.56
CA GLU A 28 -3.10 -11.59 -2.46
C GLU A 28 -3.34 -10.23 -1.80
N VAL A 29 -3.40 -10.17 -0.46
CA VAL A 29 -3.49 -8.91 0.29
C VAL A 29 -2.28 -7.98 -0.01
N VAL A 30 -1.10 -8.54 -0.28
CA VAL A 30 0.12 -7.77 -0.58
C VAL A 30 -0.03 -6.97 -1.88
N PRO A 31 -0.33 -7.56 -3.05
CA PRO A 31 -0.57 -6.79 -4.27
C PRO A 31 -1.81 -5.90 -4.19
N VAL A 32 -2.85 -6.28 -3.43
CA VAL A 32 -4.02 -5.41 -3.20
C VAL A 32 -3.62 -4.13 -2.46
N LEU A 33 -2.82 -4.22 -1.39
CA LEU A 33 -2.29 -3.05 -0.70
C LEU A 33 -1.41 -2.20 -1.63
N ALA A 34 -0.55 -2.83 -2.44
CA ALA A 34 0.28 -2.11 -3.40
C ALA A 34 -0.56 -1.29 -4.40
N LEU A 35 -1.61 -1.90 -4.96
CA LEU A 35 -2.56 -1.22 -5.83
C LEU A 35 -3.26 -0.06 -5.10
N ALA A 36 -3.74 -0.29 -3.88
CA ALA A 36 -4.40 0.73 -3.08
C ALA A 36 -3.50 1.95 -2.85
N ILE A 37 -2.21 1.75 -2.58
CA ILE A 37 -1.22 2.82 -2.43
C ILE A 37 -1.06 3.63 -3.72
N VAL A 38 -0.95 2.96 -4.87
CA VAL A 38 -0.84 3.62 -6.18
C VAL A 38 -2.09 4.45 -6.47
N VAL A 39 -3.29 3.89 -6.22
CA VAL A 39 -4.56 4.60 -6.41
C VAL A 39 -4.68 5.78 -5.46
N PHE A 40 -4.28 5.63 -4.19
CA PHE A 40 -4.27 6.71 -3.20
C PHE A 40 -3.35 7.86 -3.63
N ARG A 41 -2.20 7.56 -4.23
CA ARG A 41 -1.23 8.55 -4.73
C ARG A 41 -1.53 9.03 -6.16
N LYS A 42 -2.61 8.57 -6.82
CA LYS A 42 -2.87 8.82 -8.26
C LYS A 42 -2.78 10.28 -8.66
N GLN A 43 -3.34 11.20 -7.86
CA GLN A 43 -3.35 12.62 -8.19
C GLN A 43 -1.95 13.23 -8.21
N ASN A 44 -1.04 12.75 -7.38
CA ASN A 44 0.36 13.19 -7.37
C ASN A 44 1.14 12.53 -8.50
N LEU A 45 0.88 11.25 -8.77
CA LEU A 45 1.49 10.53 -9.89
C LEU A 45 1.15 11.16 -11.24
N MET A 46 -0.09 11.63 -11.43
CA MET A 46 -0.53 12.30 -12.66
C MET A 46 0.11 13.69 -12.86
N LYS A 47 0.76 14.26 -11.84
CA LYS A 47 1.45 15.56 -11.90
C LYS A 47 2.93 15.46 -12.20
N VAL A 48 3.49 14.24 -12.21
CA VAL A 48 4.93 13.99 -12.41
C VAL A 48 5.16 13.25 -13.72
N ASN A 49 6.28 13.52 -14.38
CA ASN A 49 6.61 12.98 -15.71
C ASN A 49 8.04 12.44 -15.83
N THR A 50 8.74 12.28 -14.70
CA THR A 50 10.07 11.70 -14.62
C THR A 50 10.07 10.51 -13.67
N LEU A 51 10.92 9.52 -13.95
CA LEU A 51 11.05 8.32 -13.11
C LEU A 51 11.41 8.68 -11.65
N ALA A 52 12.37 9.59 -11.46
CA ALA A 52 12.78 10.04 -10.13
C ALA A 52 11.64 10.65 -9.31
N ASN A 53 10.76 11.43 -9.94
CA ASN A 53 9.62 12.03 -9.25
C ASN A 53 8.52 10.99 -8.95
N ILE A 54 8.34 9.98 -9.81
CA ILE A 54 7.44 8.85 -9.53
C ILE A 54 7.95 8.08 -8.31
N GLU A 55 9.24 7.75 -8.28
CA GLU A 55 9.88 7.08 -7.14
C GLU A 55 9.72 7.89 -5.86
N ALA A 56 9.94 9.21 -5.91
CA ALA A 56 9.75 10.08 -4.75
C ALA A 56 8.31 10.09 -4.21
N VAL A 57 7.31 10.09 -5.09
CA VAL A 57 5.88 10.04 -4.70
C VAL A 57 5.52 8.72 -4.01
N LEU A 58 6.19 7.62 -4.37
CA LEU A 58 5.92 6.28 -3.86
C LEU A 58 6.84 5.84 -2.70
N ALA A 59 7.99 6.49 -2.51
CA ALA A 59 9.00 6.06 -1.54
C ALA A 59 8.55 6.26 -0.08
N ASP A 60 7.81 7.33 0.22
CA ASP A 60 7.35 7.60 1.58
C ASP A 60 6.01 6.92 1.87
N LEU A 61 6.12 5.82 2.63
CA LEU A 61 5.01 5.01 3.12
C LEU A 61 4.77 5.21 4.63
N SER A 62 5.50 6.12 5.30
CA SER A 62 5.44 6.30 6.75
C SER A 62 4.08 6.80 7.26
N SER A 63 3.34 7.52 6.41
CA SER A 63 2.01 8.07 6.70
C SER A 63 0.86 7.13 6.32
N ILE A 64 1.16 5.93 5.81
CA ILE A 64 0.14 5.00 5.34
C ILE A 64 -0.52 4.27 6.51
N ALA A 65 -1.84 4.28 6.50
CA ALA A 65 -2.66 3.39 7.31
C ALA A 65 -3.14 2.22 6.46
N VAL A 66 -2.75 0.99 6.83
CA VAL A 66 -3.03 -0.24 6.08
C VAL A 66 -4.52 -0.53 6.01
N VAL A 67 -5.22 -0.46 7.15
CA VAL A 67 -6.65 -0.81 7.23
C VAL A 67 -7.51 0.10 6.34
N PRO A 68 -7.41 1.45 6.40
CA PRO A 68 -8.17 2.32 5.50
C PRO A 68 -7.89 2.09 4.01
N LEU A 69 -6.64 1.82 3.63
CA LEU A 69 -6.30 1.56 2.23
C LEU A 69 -6.85 0.23 1.73
N LEU A 70 -6.76 -0.83 2.54
CA LEU A 70 -7.38 -2.11 2.19
C LEU A 70 -8.89 -1.99 2.13
N GLN A 71 -9.52 -1.28 3.07
CA GLN A 71 -10.95 -0.97 3.00
C GLN A 71 -11.30 -0.24 1.71
N MET A 72 -10.53 0.78 1.31
CA MET A 72 -10.73 1.47 0.02
C MET A 72 -10.68 0.50 -1.17
N ALA A 73 -9.79 -0.50 -1.14
CA ALA A 73 -9.67 -1.48 -2.22
C ALA A 73 -10.80 -2.53 -2.22
N PHE A 74 -11.36 -2.86 -1.06
CA PHE A 74 -12.43 -3.85 -0.91
C PHE A 74 -13.83 -3.27 -0.91
N ILE A 75 -14.00 -1.97 -0.64
CA ILE A 75 -15.27 -1.27 -0.77
C ILE A 75 -15.57 -1.19 -2.28
N LYS A 76 -16.49 -2.05 -2.73
CA LYS A 76 -17.14 -1.95 -4.03
C LYS A 76 -17.83 -0.58 -4.11
N ASP A 77 -17.57 0.17 -5.18
CA ASP A 77 -18.48 1.21 -5.64
C ASP A 77 -19.85 0.53 -5.85
N ASN A 78 -20.79 0.79 -4.94
CA ASN A 78 -22.21 0.44 -5.11
C ASN A 78 -22.86 1.42 -6.07
#